data_AF-A0A1Q6EX43-F1
#
_entry.id   AF-A0A1Q6EX43-F1
#
_cell.length_a   1.000
_cell.length_b   1.000
_cell.length_c   1.000
_cell.angle_alpha   90.00
_cell.angle_beta   90.00
_cell.angle_gamma   90.00
#
_symmetry.space_group_name_H-M   'P 1'
#
loop_
_entity.id
_entity.type
_entity.pdbx_description
1 polymer ?
#
loop_
_entity_poly.entity_id
_entity_poly.type
_entity_poly.pdbx_seq_one_letter_code
_entity_poly.pdbx_strand_id
1 'polypeptide(L)'
;MEYGSFQAEEFGDLQRLVDGLFYDRHAIDRLDLIVQAEILDLAPDLMEIVNLLPPGYYDRQSLCDQLNSALAAHGWGAIYGTVE
;
A
#
# COMPACT_ATOMS: atom_id res chain seq x y z
N MET A 1 5.61 -30.35 8.13
CA MET A 1 6.04 -28.95 8.25
C MET A 1 4.77 -28.13 8.21
N GLU A 2 4.33 -27.60 9.35
CA GLU A 2 3.26 -26.63 9.36
C GLU A 2 3.81 -25.36 8.72
N TYR A 3 3.27 -24.98 7.56
CA TYR A 3 3.51 -23.66 6.99
C TYR A 3 2.77 -22.69 7.89
N GLY A 4 3.43 -22.23 8.95
CA GLY A 4 2.97 -21.09 9.74
C GLY A 4 2.64 -19.96 8.78
N SER A 5 1.50 -19.33 8.98
CA SER A 5 1.03 -18.19 8.17
C SER A 5 2.18 -17.21 7.92
N PHE A 6 2.64 -17.11 6.67
CA PHE A 6 3.70 -16.18 6.25
C PHE A 6 3.20 -14.72 6.20
N GLN A 7 1.99 -14.47 6.67
CA GLN A 7 1.33 -13.18 6.65
C GLN A 7 1.62 -12.41 7.93
N ALA A 8 1.99 -11.15 7.80
CA ALA A 8 2.11 -10.23 8.92
C ALA A 8 0.73 -9.91 9.51
N GLU A 9 0.70 -9.31 10.70
CA GLU A 9 -0.55 -8.86 11.32
C GLU A 9 -1.25 -7.78 10.47
N GLU A 10 -0.44 -6.99 9.78
CA GLU A 10 -0.79 -5.88 8.90
C GLU A 10 -1.17 -6.34 7.48
N PHE A 11 -1.34 -7.64 7.25
CA PHE A 11 -1.73 -8.17 5.94
C PHE A 11 -3.06 -7.55 5.48
N GLY A 12 -3.02 -6.85 4.34
CA GLY A 12 -4.18 -6.17 3.77
C GLY A 12 -4.32 -4.69 4.16
N ASP A 13 -3.47 -4.13 5.02
CA ASP A 13 -3.57 -2.72 5.40
C ASP A 13 -3.34 -1.76 4.22
N LEU A 14 -2.48 -2.14 3.26
CA LEU A 14 -2.34 -1.40 2.01
C LEU A 14 -3.65 -1.40 1.17
N GLN A 15 -4.43 -2.49 1.19
CA GLN A 15 -5.73 -2.51 0.51
C GLN A 15 -6.70 -1.54 1.18
N ARG A 16 -6.72 -1.53 2.53
CA ARG A 16 -7.56 -0.59 3.30
C ARG A 16 -7.20 0.86 3.01
N LEU A 17 -5.91 1.16 2.85
CA LEU A 17 -5.42 2.48 2.42
C LEU A 17 -5.98 2.84 1.03
N VAL A 18 -5.81 1.95 0.04
CA VAL A 18 -6.29 2.17 -1.33
C VAL A 18 -7.81 2.38 -1.35
N ASP A 19 -8.57 1.52 -0.68
CA ASP A 19 -10.03 1.62 -0.64
C ASP A 19 -10.50 2.90 0.05
N GLY A 20 -9.81 3.33 1.11
CA GLY A 20 -10.10 4.59 1.80
C GLY A 20 -9.84 5.82 0.92
N LEU A 21 -8.72 5.84 0.19
CA LEU A 21 -8.35 6.95 -0.71
C LEU A 21 -9.34 7.11 -1.87
N PHE A 22 -9.82 6.01 -2.44
CA PHE A 22 -10.67 5.99 -3.62
C PHE A 22 -12.15 5.74 -3.33
N TYR A 23 -12.59 5.94 -2.08
CA TYR A 23 -14.01 5.82 -1.71
C TYR A 23 -14.90 6.84 -2.45
N ASP A 24 -14.47 8.10 -2.51
CA ASP A 24 -15.16 9.17 -3.27
C ASP A 24 -14.29 9.92 -4.29
N ARG A 25 -13.01 9.57 -4.38
CA ARG A 25 -12.03 10.23 -5.25
C ARG A 25 -11.73 9.36 -6.46
N HIS A 26 -11.41 10.00 -7.58
CA HIS A 26 -10.93 9.33 -8.79
C HIS A 26 -9.42 9.52 -9.02
N ALA A 27 -8.82 10.50 -8.36
CA ALA A 27 -7.39 10.75 -8.40
C ALA A 27 -6.93 11.33 -7.06
N ILE A 28 -5.70 10.99 -6.68
CA ILE A 28 -5.02 11.48 -5.47
C ILE A 28 -3.61 11.93 -5.84
N ASP A 29 -3.04 12.84 -5.06
CA ASP A 29 -1.61 13.14 -5.14
C ASP A 29 -0.80 12.35 -4.08
N ARG A 30 0.53 12.40 -4.19
CA ARG A 30 1.41 11.72 -3.23
C ARG A 30 1.24 12.21 -1.79
N LEU A 31 0.86 13.47 -1.58
CA LEU A 31 0.65 13.99 -0.23
C LEU A 31 -0.61 13.39 0.39
N ASP A 32 -1.71 13.30 -0.37
CA ASP A 32 -2.93 12.60 0.06
C ASP A 32 -2.62 11.17 0.51
N LEU A 33 -1.83 10.43 -0.28
CA LEU A 33 -1.41 9.06 0.05
C LEU A 33 -0.67 8.99 1.39
N ILE A 34 0.33 9.85 1.60
CA ILE A 34 1.14 9.86 2.82
C ILE A 34 0.30 10.23 4.03
N VAL A 35 -0.51 11.29 3.92
CA VAL A 35 -1.37 11.74 5.01
C VAL A 35 -2.35 10.64 5.39
N GLN A 36 -2.96 9.95 4.42
CA GLN A 36 -3.90 8.87 4.72
C GLN A 36 -3.19 7.65 5.33
N ALA A 37 -1.97 7.33 4.89
CA ALA A 37 -1.16 6.26 5.47
C ALA A 37 -0.78 6.55 6.94
N GLU A 38 -0.40 7.79 7.25
CA GLU A 38 -0.15 8.24 8.62
C GLU A 38 -1.42 8.23 9.48
N ILE A 39 -2.57 8.62 8.93
CA ILE A 39 -3.87 8.56 9.62
C ILE A 39 -4.26 7.11 9.98
N LEU A 40 -3.92 6.16 9.11
CA LEU A 40 -4.15 4.72 9.34
C LEU A 40 -3.10 4.09 10.25
N ASP A 41 -2.09 4.84 10.70
CA ASP A 41 -0.98 4.36 11.53
C ASP A 41 -0.29 3.13 10.93
N LEU A 42 -0.01 3.18 9.61
CA LEU A 42 0.63 2.07 8.93
C LEU A 42 1.98 1.71 9.57
N ALA A 43 2.23 0.40 9.66
CA ALA A 43 3.51 -0.10 10.17
C ALA A 43 4.71 0.46 9.38
N PRO A 44 5.88 0.60 10.01
CA PRO A 44 7.07 1.21 9.38
C PRO A 44 7.43 0.62 8.02
N ASP A 45 7.31 -0.70 7.85
CA ASP A 45 7.56 -1.39 6.58
C ASP A 45 6.59 -0.95 5.46
N LEU A 46 5.31 -0.78 5.78
CA LEU A 46 4.31 -0.30 4.82
C LEU A 46 4.51 1.19 4.51
N MET A 47 4.92 1.98 5.50
CA MET A 47 5.33 3.37 5.30
C MET A 47 6.56 3.47 4.40
N GLU A 48 7.50 2.52 4.46
CA GLU A 48 8.62 2.45 3.51
C GLU A 48 8.11 2.26 2.07
N ILE A 49 7.21 1.30 1.84
CA ILE A 49 6.57 1.07 0.53
C ILE A 49 5.88 2.34 0.01
N VAL A 50 5.07 3.00 0.85
CA VAL A 50 4.39 4.26 0.50
C VAL A 50 5.40 5.37 0.15
N ASN A 51 6.50 5.47 0.90
CA ASN A 51 7.49 6.52 0.68
C ASN A 51 8.31 6.34 -0.60
N LEU A 52 8.41 5.12 -1.13
CA LEU A 52 9.11 4.83 -2.38
C LEU A 52 8.36 5.28 -3.63
N LEU A 53 7.05 5.56 -3.51
CA LEU A 53 6.26 5.95 -4.67
C LEU A 53 6.73 7.29 -5.24
N PRO A 54 6.84 7.40 -6.59
CA PRO A 54 7.27 8.64 -7.21
C PRO A 54 6.29 9.79 -6.92
N PRO A 55 6.73 11.05 -7.05
CA PRO A 55 5.81 12.18 -7.00
C PRO A 55 4.90 12.16 -8.24
N GLY A 56 3.62 12.51 -8.05
CA GLY A 56 2.66 12.58 -9.15
C GLY A 56 1.21 12.50 -8.66
N TYR A 57 0.31 12.47 -9.64
CA TYR A 57 -1.10 12.14 -9.45
C TYR A 57 -1.33 10.69 -9.86
N TYR A 58 -2.17 10.01 -9.11
CA TYR A 58 -2.53 8.62 -9.32
C TYR A 58 -4.04 8.49 -9.43
N ASP A 59 -4.51 7.78 -10.45
CA ASP A 59 -5.78 7.08 -10.37
C ASP A 59 -5.59 5.76 -9.58
N ARG A 60 -6.69 5.05 -9.29
CA ARG A 60 -6.64 3.83 -8.48
C ARG A 60 -5.70 2.78 -9.07
N GLN A 61 -5.79 2.58 -10.39
CA GLN A 61 -5.01 1.55 -11.07
C GLN A 61 -3.51 1.87 -11.04
N SER A 62 -3.11 3.09 -11.40
CA SER A 62 -1.71 3.50 -11.35
C SER A 62 -1.14 3.50 -9.93
N LEU A 63 -1.95 3.82 -8.90
CA LEU A 63 -1.50 3.68 -7.51
C LEU A 63 -1.24 2.21 -7.16
N CYS A 64 -2.19 1.32 -7.45
CA CYS A 64 -2.05 -0.12 -7.17
C CYS A 64 -0.83 -0.72 -7.88
N ASP A 65 -0.61 -0.36 -9.15
CA ASP A 65 0.55 -0.81 -9.92
C ASP A 65 1.87 -0.39 -9.25
N GLN A 66 1.96 0.86 -8.77
CA GLN A 66 3.16 1.37 -8.11
C GLN A 66 3.39 0.72 -6.73
N LEU A 67 2.34 0.57 -5.91
CA LEU A 67 2.42 -0.13 -4.63
C LEU A 67 2.87 -1.58 -4.81
N ASN A 68 2.27 -2.30 -5.77
CA ASN A 68 2.63 -3.67 -6.07
C ASN A 68 4.06 -3.79 -6.66
N SER A 69 4.50 -2.82 -7.44
CA SER A 69 5.88 -2.77 -7.93
C SER A 69 6.87 -2.61 -6.77
N ALA A 70 6.60 -1.70 -5.83
CA ALA A 70 7.42 -1.52 -4.63
C ALA A 70 7.44 -2.77 -3.74
N LEU A 71 6.29 -3.39 -3.48
CA LEU A 71 6.19 -4.66 -2.73
C LEU A 71 6.98 -5.79 -3.40
N ALA A 72 6.88 -5.91 -4.73
CA ALA A 72 7.61 -6.92 -5.49
C ALA A 72 9.12 -6.71 -5.39
N ALA A 73 9.60 -5.47 -5.41
CA ALA A 73 11.02 -5.15 -5.26
C ALA A 73 11.58 -5.56 -3.88
N HIS A 74 10.74 -5.53 -2.84
CA HIS A 74 11.10 -5.96 -1.48
C HIS A 74 10.86 -7.46 -1.22
N GLY A 75 10.13 -8.13 -2.12
CA GLY A 75 9.69 -9.51 -1.90
C GLY A 75 8.59 -9.65 -0.83
N TRP A 76 7.85 -8.57 -0.56
CA TRP A 76 6.90 -8.50 0.56
C TRP A 76 5.44 -8.77 0.18
N GLY A 77 5.13 -9.00 -1.10
CA GLY A 77 3.75 -9.22 -1.56
C GLY A 77 3.02 -10.38 -0.85
N ALA A 78 3.74 -11.46 -0.49
CA ALA A 78 3.16 -12.57 0.27
C ALA A 78 3.02 -12.29 1.78
N ILE A 79 3.75 -11.30 2.30
CA ILE A 79 3.84 -10.94 3.72
C ILE A 79 2.77 -9.91 4.09
N TYR A 80 2.61 -8.88 3.25
CA TYR A 80 1.69 -7.76 3.50
C TYR A 80 0.46 -7.74 2.58
N GLY A 81 0.47 -8.54 1.51
CA GLY A 81 -0.61 -8.59 0.52
C GLY A 81 -0.40 -7.58 -0.61
N THR A 82 -0.75 -7.98 -1.83
CA THR A 82 -0.86 -7.08 -2.98
C THR A 82 -2.19 -6.35 -2.97
N VAL A 83 -2.26 -5.21 -3.67
CA VAL A 83 -3.47 -4.40 -3.77
C VAL A 83 -4.09 -4.45 -5.16
N GLU A 84 -5.39 -4.23 -5.25
CA GLU A 84 -6.13 -4.09 -6.50
C GLU A 84 -7.07 -2.90 -6.48
#